data_AF-A0A0A0JYR0-F1
#
_entry.id   AF-A0A0A0JYR0-F1
#
_cell.length_a   1.000
_cell.length_b   1.000
_cell.length_c   1.000
_cell.angle_alpha   90.00
_cell.angle_beta   90.00
_cell.angle_gamma   90.00
#
_symmetry.space_group_name_H-M   'P 1'
#
loop_
_entity.id
_entity.type
_entity.pdbx_description
1 polymer ?
#
loop_
_entity_poly.entity_id
_entity_poly.type
_entity_poly.pdbx_seq_one_letter_code
_entity_poly.pdbx_strand_id
1 'polypeptide(L)'
;MRQAARQAALSAQKSMRVKREHRERRLSALGVTVMVALAERDHQVSIWERQASDALRKLVDHERLTLNEAVDWCGPDLSRTEAARLRRVGQDATEAVARVERPSDEP
;
A
#
# COMPACT_ATOMS: atom_id res chain seq x y z
N MET A 1 39.31 37.97 26.81
CA MET A 1 37.85 38.18 26.70
C MET A 1 37.30 37.82 25.30
N ARG A 2 37.64 38.53 24.20
CA ARG A 2 37.06 38.29 22.86
C ARG A 2 37.28 36.89 22.27
N GLN A 3 38.45 36.28 22.51
CA GLN A 3 38.76 34.93 22.00
C GLN A 3 37.91 33.84 22.68
N ALA A 4 37.69 33.95 24.00
CA ALA A 4 36.84 33.02 24.75
C ALA A 4 35.37 33.09 24.30
N ALA A 5 34.85 34.31 24.08
CA ALA A 5 33.50 34.52 23.55
C ALA A 5 33.31 33.89 22.16
N ARG A 6 34.31 34.01 21.27
CA ARG A 6 34.26 33.39 19.93
C ARG A 6 34.26 31.87 20.01
N GLN A 7 35.09 31.27 20.87
CA GLN A 7 35.12 29.82 21.04
C GLN A 7 33.81 29.27 21.62
N ALA A 8 33.22 29.96 22.60
CA ALA A 8 31.91 29.61 23.14
C ALA A 8 30.79 29.68 22.09
N ALA A 9 30.78 30.72 21.24
CA ALA A 9 29.81 30.85 20.16
C ALA A 9 29.96 29.72 19.12
N LEU A 10 31.19 29.35 18.75
CA LEU A 10 31.46 28.27 17.79
C LEU A 10 31.05 26.90 18.35
N SER A 11 31.34 26.61 19.62
CA SER A 11 30.95 25.35 20.25
C SER A 11 29.43 25.22 20.39
N ALA A 12 28.74 26.31 20.76
CA ALA A 12 27.29 26.35 20.80
C ALA A 12 26.68 26.12 19.41
N GLN A 13 27.22 26.77 18.36
CA GLN A 13 26.76 26.57 17.00
C GLN A 13 26.95 25.12 16.53
N LYS A 14 28.12 24.52 16.81
CA LYS A 14 28.40 23.11 16.47
C LYS A 14 27.43 22.16 17.18
N SER A 15 27.19 22.36 18.47
CA SER A 15 26.23 21.56 19.25
C SER A 15 24.82 21.67 18.68
N MET A 16 24.39 22.89 18.32
CA MET A 16 23.08 23.10 17.70
C MET A 16 22.94 22.43 16.34
N ARG A 17 23.98 22.47 15.50
CA ARG A 17 23.98 21.77 14.20
C ARG A 17 23.85 20.26 14.37
N VAL A 18 24.69 19.67 15.22
CA VAL A 18 24.65 18.23 15.52
C VAL A 18 23.27 17.80 16.05
N LYS A 19 22.68 18.55 16.98
CA LYS A 19 21.32 18.28 17.48
C LYS A 19 20.27 18.33 16.39
N ARG A 20 20.35 19.30 15.48
CA ARG A 20 19.43 19.43 14.34
C ARG A 20 19.58 18.26 13.38
N GLU A 21 20.81 17.92 13.00
CA GLU A 21 21.11 16.78 12.12
C GLU A 21 20.61 15.46 12.73
N HIS A 22 20.83 15.22 14.02
CA HIS A 22 20.29 14.03 14.69
C HIS A 22 18.76 14.01 14.69
N ARG A 23 18.12 15.16 14.94
CA ARG A 23 16.65 15.25 14.88
C ARG A 23 16.15 14.96 13.48
N GLU A 24 16.75 15.56 12.46
CA GLU A 24 16.38 15.37 11.07
C GLU A 24 16.55 13.91 10.62
N ARG A 25 17.67 13.27 10.97
CA ARG A 25 17.89 11.84 10.72
C ARG A 25 16.82 10.97 11.38
N ARG A 26 16.46 11.25 12.64
CA ARG A 26 15.40 10.52 13.34
C ARG A 26 14.04 10.71 12.67
N LEU A 27 13.70 11.94 12.29
CA LEU A 27 12.44 12.23 11.61
C LEU A 27 12.36 11.56 10.25
N SER A 28 13.45 11.59 9.47
CA SER A 28 13.53 10.92 8.17
C SER A 28 13.37 9.40 8.33
N ALA A 29 14.07 8.78 9.28
CA ALA A 29 13.95 7.35 9.54
C ALA A 29 12.52 6.95 9.93
N LEU A 30 11.88 7.71 10.82
CA LEU A 30 10.48 7.48 11.21
C LEU A 30 9.54 7.64 10.02
N GLY A 31 9.75 8.66 9.18
CA GLY A 31 8.96 8.85 7.95
C GLY A 31 9.06 7.64 7.01
N VAL A 32 10.27 7.12 6.79
CA VAL A 32 10.48 5.89 6.01
C VAL A 32 9.74 4.72 6.64
N THR A 33 9.86 4.51 7.96
CA THR A 33 9.14 3.43 8.67
C THR A 33 7.63 3.51 8.48
N VAL A 34 7.04 4.71 8.58
CA VAL A 34 5.60 4.91 8.37
C VAL A 34 5.21 4.53 6.94
N MET A 35 5.95 5.00 5.95
CA MET A 35 5.62 4.73 4.54
C MET A 35 5.78 3.25 4.18
N VAL A 36 6.81 2.57 4.71
CA VAL A 36 6.98 1.12 4.53
C VAL A 36 5.81 0.35 5.15
N ALA A 37 5.43 0.68 6.39
CA ALA A 37 4.31 0.01 7.04
C ALA A 37 2.98 0.19 6.29
N LEU A 38 2.73 1.38 5.74
CA LEU A 38 1.54 1.63 4.91
C LEU A 38 1.60 0.83 3.60
N ALA A 39 2.76 0.80 2.93
CA ALA A 39 2.92 0.03 1.69
C ALA A 39 2.75 -1.47 1.92
N GLU A 40 3.30 -2.03 3.01
CA GLU A 40 3.12 -3.43 3.38
C GLU A 40 1.67 -3.76 3.72
N ARG A 41 0.98 -2.88 4.46
CA ARG A 41 -0.45 -3.00 4.73
C ARG A 41 -1.25 -3.03 3.43
N ASP A 42 -1.01 -2.07 2.55
CA ASP A 42 -1.76 -1.94 1.30
C ASP A 42 -1.49 -3.14 0.37
N HIS A 43 -0.25 -3.66 0.38
CA HIS A 43 0.07 -4.92 -0.29
C HIS A 43 -0.72 -6.09 0.29
N GLN A 44 -0.78 -6.24 1.61
CA GLN A 44 -1.53 -7.31 2.25
C GLN A 44 -3.04 -7.20 1.99
N VAL A 45 -3.59 -5.97 2.01
CA VAL A 45 -4.98 -5.69 1.61
C VAL A 45 -5.22 -6.14 0.17
N SER A 46 -4.32 -5.83 -0.77
CA SER A 46 -4.47 -6.24 -2.17
C SER A 46 -4.49 -7.76 -2.36
N ILE A 47 -3.74 -8.50 -1.55
CA ILE A 47 -3.76 -9.98 -1.56
C ILE A 47 -5.14 -10.47 -1.13
N TRP A 48 -5.68 -9.96 -0.03
CA TRP A 48 -6.99 -10.36 0.47
C TRP A 48 -8.13 -9.93 -0.47
N GLU A 49 -8.05 -8.74 -1.06
CA GLU A 49 -9.00 -8.28 -2.07
C GLU A 49 -9.01 -9.20 -3.30
N ARG A 50 -7.82 -9.63 -3.78
CA ARG A 50 -7.74 -10.58 -4.89
C ARG A 50 -8.37 -11.92 -4.52
N GLN A 51 -8.09 -12.45 -3.33
CA GLN A 51 -8.70 -13.71 -2.87
C GLN A 51 -10.23 -13.62 -2.76
N ALA A 52 -10.75 -12.52 -2.22
CA ALA A 52 -12.19 -12.27 -2.16
C ALA A 52 -12.80 -12.15 -3.57
N SER A 53 -12.10 -11.47 -4.48
CA SER A 53 -12.51 -11.34 -5.89
C SER A 53 -12.57 -12.70 -6.59
N ASP A 54 -11.57 -13.55 -6.36
CA ASP A 54 -11.52 -14.91 -6.90
C ASP A 54 -12.63 -15.80 -6.33
N ALA A 55 -12.92 -15.71 -5.03
CA ALA A 55 -14.03 -16.43 -4.41
C ALA A 55 -15.39 -15.97 -4.98
N LEU A 56 -15.59 -14.65 -5.10
CA LEU A 56 -16.80 -14.08 -5.69
C LEU A 56 -16.96 -14.49 -7.16
N ARG A 57 -15.86 -14.52 -7.93
CA ARG A 57 -15.86 -15.03 -9.30
C ARG A 57 -16.28 -16.50 -9.34
N LYS A 58 -15.78 -17.34 -8.42
CA LYS A 58 -16.17 -18.76 -8.36
C LYS A 58 -17.68 -18.94 -8.10
N LEU A 59 -18.25 -18.16 -7.18
CA LEU A 59 -19.70 -18.16 -6.94
C LEU A 59 -20.50 -17.83 -8.22
N VAL A 60 -20.06 -16.85 -9.00
CA VAL A 60 -20.76 -16.45 -10.23
C VAL A 60 -20.52 -17.43 -11.37
N ASP A 61 -19.27 -17.80 -11.62
CA ASP A 61 -18.88 -18.53 -12.83
C ASP A 61 -19.08 -20.04 -12.69
N HIS A 62 -18.77 -20.62 -11.52
CA HIS A 62 -18.83 -22.06 -11.29
C HIS A 62 -20.18 -22.49 -10.71
N GLU A 63 -20.65 -21.77 -9.68
CA GLU A 63 -21.94 -22.06 -9.04
C GLU A 63 -23.13 -21.42 -9.78
N ARG A 64 -22.85 -20.66 -10.87
CA ARG A 64 -23.86 -20.03 -11.75
C ARG A 64 -24.81 -19.06 -11.04
N LEU A 65 -24.37 -18.48 -9.92
CA LEU A 65 -25.13 -17.46 -9.21
C LEU A 65 -25.07 -16.13 -9.94
N THR A 66 -26.16 -15.36 -9.87
CA THR A 66 -26.10 -13.93 -10.17
C THR A 66 -25.27 -13.21 -9.11
N LEU A 67 -24.77 -12.01 -9.43
CA LEU A 67 -24.01 -11.22 -8.46
C LEU A 67 -24.83 -10.87 -7.21
N ASN A 68 -26.15 -10.70 -7.35
CA ASN A 68 -27.03 -10.44 -6.22
C ASN A 68 -27.16 -11.66 -5.31
N GLU A 69 -27.37 -12.85 -5.88
CA GLU A 69 -27.44 -14.10 -5.09
C GLU A 69 -26.10 -14.38 -4.40
N ALA A 70 -24.98 -14.13 -5.07
CA ALA A 70 -23.66 -14.24 -4.45
C ALA A 70 -23.49 -13.27 -3.26
N VAL A 71 -23.98 -12.03 -3.39
CA VAL A 71 -23.99 -11.05 -2.29
C VAL A 71 -24.87 -11.52 -1.12
N ASP A 72 -26.09 -11.98 -1.42
CA ASP A 72 -27.00 -12.50 -0.39
C ASP A 72 -26.37 -13.69 0.35
N TRP A 73 -25.53 -14.48 -0.34
CA TRP A 73 -24.85 -15.62 0.25
C TRP A 73 -23.62 -15.26 1.09
N CYS A 74 -22.93 -14.17 0.74
CA CYS A 74 -21.85 -13.61 1.56
C CYS A 74 -22.35 -12.93 2.85
N GLY A 75 -23.63 -12.59 2.91
CA GLY A 75 -24.26 -11.98 4.08
C GLY A 75 -24.20 -10.45 4.09
N PRO A 76 -24.75 -9.82 5.16
CA PRO A 76 -25.08 -8.40 5.17
C PRO A 76 -23.88 -7.45 5.13
N ASP A 77 -22.68 -7.93 5.47
CA ASP A 77 -21.46 -7.11 5.49
C ASP A 77 -20.90 -6.86 4.07
N LEU A 78 -21.31 -7.66 3.07
CA LEU A 78 -20.92 -7.43 1.68
C LEU A 78 -21.98 -6.59 0.96
N SER A 79 -21.69 -5.31 0.74
CA SER A 79 -22.58 -4.47 -0.07
C SER A 79 -22.47 -4.80 -1.57
N ARG A 80 -23.54 -4.52 -2.33
CA ARG A 80 -23.52 -4.64 -3.81
C ARG A 80 -22.43 -3.80 -4.47
N THR A 81 -22.18 -2.60 -3.94
CA THR A 81 -21.12 -1.70 -4.41
C THR A 81 -19.76 -2.33 -4.22
N GLU A 82 -19.54 -2.97 -3.07
CA GLU A 82 -18.28 -3.64 -2.76
C GLU A 82 -18.08 -4.90 -3.60
N ALA A 83 -19.12 -5.71 -3.80
CA ALA A 83 -19.07 -6.85 -4.70
C ALA A 83 -18.76 -6.44 -6.15
N ALA A 84 -19.33 -5.32 -6.61
CA ALA A 84 -19.00 -4.75 -7.92
C ALA A 84 -17.55 -4.24 -7.99
N ARG A 85 -16.99 -3.71 -6.90
CA ARG A 85 -15.58 -3.30 -6.81
C ARG A 85 -14.66 -4.52 -6.89
N LEU A 86 -14.92 -5.56 -6.12
CA LEU A 86 -14.15 -6.81 -6.12
C LEU A 86 -14.15 -7.48 -7.51
N ARG A 87 -15.28 -7.48 -8.23
CA ARG A 87 -15.30 -7.97 -9.62
C ARG A 87 -14.31 -7.25 -10.53
N ARG A 88 -14.15 -5.93 -10.39
CA ARG A 88 -13.17 -5.15 -11.18
C ARG A 88 -11.74 -5.49 -10.78
N VAL A 89 -11.46 -5.64 -9.48
CA VAL A 89 -10.13 -6.04 -8.99
C VAL A 89 -9.70 -7.40 -9.60
N GLY A 90 -10.61 -8.37 -9.66
CA GLY A 90 -10.34 -9.67 -10.29
C GLY A 90 -10.11 -9.58 -11.81
N GLN A 91 -10.80 -8.66 -12.50
CA GLN A 91 -10.61 -8.42 -13.93
C GLN A 91 -9.25 -7.77 -14.21
N ASP A 92 -8.92 -6.69 -13.51
CA ASP A 92 -7.63 -5.99 -13.64
C ASP A 92 -6.45 -6.92 -13.32
N ALA A 93 -6.61 -7.78 -12.32
CA ALA A 93 -5.64 -8.83 -11.98
C ALA A 93 -5.44 -9.83 -13.12
N THR A 94 -6.52 -10.26 -13.76
CA THR A 94 -6.47 -11.22 -14.89
C THR A 94 -5.82 -10.56 -16.12
N GLU A 95 -6.17 -9.31 -16.41
CA GLU A 95 -5.59 -8.55 -17.52
C GLU A 95 -4.10 -8.26 -17.33
N ALA A 96 -3.67 -7.96 -16.10
CA ALA A 96 -2.26 -7.77 -15.77
C ALA A 96 -1.45 -9.05 -16.01
N VAL A 97 -1.98 -10.22 -15.61
CA VAL A 97 -1.33 -11.53 -15.85
C VAL A 97 -1.27 -11.82 -17.36
N ALA A 98 -2.37 -11.62 -18.09
CA ALA A 98 -2.41 -11.84 -19.54
C ALA A 98 -1.51 -10.88 -20.34
N ARG A 99 -1.14 -9.72 -19.78
CA ARG A 99 -0.14 -8.81 -20.37
C ARG A 99 1.30 -9.29 -20.15
N VAL A 100 1.58 -9.87 -18.99
CA VAL A 100 2.91 -10.43 -18.67
C VAL A 100 3.17 -11.71 -19.46
N GLU A 101 2.15 -12.53 -19.68
CA GLU A 101 2.24 -13.79 -20.44
C GLU A 101 2.25 -13.62 -21.97
N ARG A 102 2.02 -12.41 -22.49
CA ARG A 102 2.26 -12.08 -23.89
C ARG A 102 3.64 -11.42 -24.00
N PRO A 103 4.73 -12.19 -24.18
CA PRO A 103 6.02 -11.58 -24.45
C PRO A 103 5.92 -10.79 -25.76
N SER A 104 6.66 -9.71 -25.81
CA SER A 104 6.80 -8.84 -26.98
C SER A 104 7.46 -9.59 -28.14
N ASP A 105 6.71 -10.48 -28.78
CA ASP A 105 6.99 -10.89 -30.15
C ASP A 105 6.33 -9.84 -31.06
N GLU A 106 7.11 -8.86 -31.48
CA GLU A 106 6.98 -8.32 -32.83
C GLU A 106 8.39 -8.06 -33.41
N PRO A 107 8.57 -8.25 -34.73
CA PRO A 107 9.84 -8.48 -35.41
C PRO A 107 10.72 -7.24 -35.61
#